data_AF-A0A662WVM0-F1
#
_entry.id   AF-A0A662WVM0-F1
#
_cell.length_a   1.000
_cell.length_b   1.000
_cell.length_c   1.000
_cell.angle_alpha   90.00
_cell.angle_beta   90.00
_cell.angle_gamma   90.00
#
_symmetry.space_group_name_H-M   'P 1'
#
loop_
_entity.id
_entity.type
_entity.pdbx_description
1 polymer ?
#
loop_
_entity_poly.entity_id
_entity_poly.type
_entity_poly.pdbx_seq_one_letter_code
_entity_poly.pdbx_strand_id
1 'polypeptide(L)'
;LLNCYTKLKDVKKLDKFIQLDEVIDAKKSHGAKDGSSSGAVTPRNGGGANAAANLNFDVETAISVLWENYPQHALTLAKKHEEHSWYLKIQLGHISYVDSEDSIALSEHEKERVADALEYIEHLSFSEADSNLRKYGRTLVTHLPTATTELLKRLCTGKFVPENPSLKSDPGDFLHLFVSHRAQLKEFLQYIVEVETVSNTSIGNTLLEMVLSDDDDNGDGGSRSVEEKEEAVLRILDNPRVKYDEDHALIHLQMHGMKKGKRYLYNKLHMYHMLVQFHIEENDDQSILDEVRKHGEKDPNLWSLALKYFAERGPLPKGATSGEEWKELKQLLALIDTNPVIPPLQVVQVLSQSRELPVAVIKQYVVNQLASDEKKIEEDEEKIKAFKSDTKQMKEEIAQLSSHAVVFQATKCDLCNHDLDLPAVHFMCQHSFHLNCISETDRECITCSMDHRHILGLKTQLEQKAGNHEQFYNQLETAADGFHTIAEYFGKGIFKSNEVLLEEGSFETRFSAEF
;
A
#
# COMPACT_ATOMS: atom_id res chain seq x y z
N LEU A 1 -32.26 42.66 -36.16
CA LEU A 1 -31.55 43.95 -36.35
C LEU A 1 -30.06 43.74 -36.55
N LEU A 2 -29.35 43.10 -35.62
CA LEU A 2 -27.93 42.75 -35.78
C LEU A 2 -27.63 41.99 -37.08
N ASN A 3 -28.40 40.94 -37.40
CA ASN A 3 -28.33 40.21 -38.69
C ASN A 3 -28.59 41.07 -39.94
N CYS A 4 -29.30 42.19 -39.82
CA CYS A 4 -29.49 43.14 -40.94
C CYS A 4 -28.27 44.04 -41.07
N TYR A 5 -27.70 44.52 -39.96
CA TYR A 5 -26.51 45.38 -39.99
C TYR A 5 -25.27 44.64 -40.46
N THR A 6 -25.11 43.36 -40.08
CA THR A 6 -24.01 42.51 -40.60
C THR A 6 -24.16 42.23 -42.10
N LYS A 7 -25.37 41.96 -42.59
CA LYS A 7 -25.63 41.76 -44.03
C LYS A 7 -25.50 43.03 -44.88
N LEU A 8 -25.72 44.20 -44.30
CA LEU A 8 -25.62 45.50 -44.99
C LEU A 8 -24.22 46.13 -44.90
N LYS A 9 -23.27 45.49 -44.23
CA LYS A 9 -21.89 45.96 -43.99
C LYS A 9 -21.78 47.38 -43.39
N ASP A 10 -22.79 47.83 -42.65
CA ASP A 10 -22.86 49.20 -42.10
C ASP A 10 -22.19 49.28 -40.72
N VAL A 11 -20.86 49.40 -40.71
CA VAL A 11 -20.00 49.39 -39.51
C VAL A 11 -20.40 50.47 -38.50
N LYS A 12 -20.77 51.68 -38.96
CA LYS A 12 -21.11 52.81 -38.08
C LYS A 12 -22.41 52.62 -37.30
N LYS A 13 -23.39 51.92 -37.87
CA LYS A 13 -24.63 51.58 -37.15
C LYS A 13 -24.45 50.38 -36.25
N LEU A 14 -23.53 49.48 -36.60
CA LEU A 14 -23.13 48.37 -35.76
C LEU A 14 -22.44 48.86 -34.48
N ASP A 15 -21.49 49.81 -34.60
CA ASP A 15 -20.80 50.45 -33.47
C ASP A 15 -21.76 51.16 -32.52
N LYS A 16 -22.73 51.91 -33.08
CA LYS A 16 -23.79 52.55 -32.29
C LYS A 16 -24.75 51.56 -31.64
N PHE A 17 -25.04 50.45 -32.31
CA PHE A 17 -25.96 49.42 -31.80
C PHE A 17 -25.33 48.58 -30.69
N ILE A 18 -24.03 48.30 -30.78
CA ILE A 18 -23.23 47.58 -29.78
C ILE A 18 -22.74 48.54 -28.66
N GLN A 19 -23.03 49.84 -28.78
CA GLN A 19 -22.54 50.89 -27.86
C GLN A 19 -21.00 50.90 -27.74
N LEU A 20 -20.29 50.70 -28.85
CA LEU A 20 -18.82 50.81 -28.90
C LEU A 20 -18.37 52.28 -28.76
N ASP A 21 -19.17 53.24 -29.23
CA ASP A 21 -18.87 54.67 -29.20
C ASP A 21 -18.73 55.23 -27.77
N GLU A 22 -19.44 54.69 -26.78
CA GLU A 22 -19.28 55.09 -25.37
C GLU A 22 -17.96 54.59 -24.75
N VAL A 23 -17.32 53.59 -25.36
CA VAL A 23 -16.04 52.99 -24.89
C VAL A 23 -14.84 53.82 -25.33
N ILE A 24 -14.89 54.48 -26.49
CA ILE A 24 -13.80 55.33 -26.98
C ILE A 24 -13.73 56.65 -26.18
N ASP A 25 -14.87 57.19 -25.77
CA ASP A 25 -14.94 58.44 -25.00
C ASP A 25 -14.57 58.25 -23.52
N ALA A 26 -14.82 57.07 -22.92
CA ALA A 26 -14.37 56.78 -21.56
C ALA A 26 -12.84 56.80 -21.42
N LYS A 27 -12.09 56.22 -22.38
CA LYS A 27 -10.61 56.23 -22.39
C LYS A 27 -10.00 57.62 -22.60
N LYS A 28 -10.71 58.57 -23.24
CA LYS A 28 -10.23 59.95 -23.41
C LYS A 28 -10.40 60.81 -22.15
N SER A 29 -11.24 60.41 -21.20
CA SER A 29 -11.59 61.22 -20.02
C SER A 29 -10.71 61.01 -18.79
N HIS A 30 -9.75 60.09 -18.82
CA HIS A 30 -8.85 59.79 -17.67
C HIS A 30 -7.39 60.27 -17.85
N GLY A 31 -7.12 61.11 -18.85
CA GLY A 31 -5.79 61.66 -19.09
C GLY A 31 -5.77 63.19 -19.18
N ALA A 32 -6.15 63.91 -18.12
CA ALA A 32 -5.72 65.30 -17.86
C ALA A 32 -6.36 65.90 -16.61
N LYS A 33 -5.62 65.97 -15.49
CA LYS A 33 -5.22 67.21 -14.77
C LYS A 33 -4.99 66.98 -13.26
N ASP A 34 -3.72 67.08 -12.89
CA ASP A 34 -3.29 67.60 -11.59
C ASP A 34 -3.74 69.06 -11.40
N GLY A 35 -4.00 69.44 -10.14
CA GLY A 35 -3.88 70.84 -9.72
C GLY A 35 -4.98 71.44 -8.83
N SER A 36 -4.98 71.04 -7.56
CA SER A 36 -5.09 71.89 -6.34
C SER A 36 -6.39 72.64 -5.97
N SER A 37 -6.81 72.34 -4.72
CA SER A 37 -7.41 73.20 -3.67
C SER A 37 -8.86 73.69 -3.86
N SER A 38 -9.75 73.79 -2.87
CA SER A 38 -9.81 73.46 -1.44
C SER A 38 -11.20 73.93 -0.95
N GLY A 39 -11.88 73.24 -0.04
CA GLY A 39 -12.99 73.83 0.74
C GLY A 39 -14.15 72.90 1.10
N ALA A 40 -14.34 72.72 2.40
CA ALA A 40 -15.27 71.84 3.12
C ALA A 40 -16.78 72.00 2.81
N VAL A 41 -17.56 70.93 3.02
CA VAL A 41 -18.59 70.74 4.08
C VAL A 41 -19.42 69.46 3.78
N THR A 42 -19.57 68.57 4.77
CA THR A 42 -20.43 67.36 4.78
C THR A 42 -21.85 67.68 5.34
N PRO A 43 -22.79 66.72 5.46
CA PRO A 43 -23.35 65.78 4.48
C PRO A 43 -24.91 65.82 4.46
N ARG A 44 -25.58 65.31 3.42
CA ARG A 44 -26.99 64.84 3.56
C ARG A 44 -27.51 63.96 2.42
N ASN A 45 -27.94 62.76 2.82
CA ASN A 45 -28.94 61.83 2.27
C ASN A 45 -29.59 62.11 0.90
N GLY A 46 -29.62 61.07 0.07
CA GLY A 46 -30.63 60.87 -0.97
C GLY A 46 -30.19 59.83 -2.00
N GLY A 47 -30.82 58.66 -1.99
CA GLY A 47 -30.46 57.54 -2.86
C GLY A 47 -30.70 57.75 -4.36
N GLY A 48 -29.99 56.97 -5.17
CA GLY A 48 -30.15 56.79 -6.61
C GLY A 48 -29.11 55.77 -7.07
N ALA A 49 -29.42 54.48 -7.00
CA ALA A 49 -29.93 53.71 -8.13
C ALA A 49 -28.87 53.52 -9.23
N ASN A 50 -28.26 52.33 -9.21
CA ASN A 50 -27.36 51.77 -10.20
C ASN A 50 -27.85 52.03 -11.63
N ALA A 51 -27.05 52.77 -12.41
CA ALA A 51 -27.19 52.81 -13.86
C ALA A 51 -26.60 51.53 -14.46
N ALA A 52 -27.35 50.43 -14.35
CA ALA A 52 -27.18 49.29 -15.24
C ALA A 52 -27.75 49.72 -16.60
N ALA A 53 -26.87 49.98 -17.57
CA ALA A 53 -27.27 50.09 -18.96
C ALA A 53 -27.85 48.73 -19.38
N ASN A 54 -29.19 48.62 -19.38
CA ASN A 54 -29.89 47.45 -19.88
C ASN A 54 -29.57 47.26 -21.37
N LEU A 55 -28.68 46.33 -21.68
CA LEU A 55 -28.52 45.86 -23.05
C LEU A 55 -29.78 45.10 -23.45
N ASN A 56 -30.42 45.56 -24.52
CA ASN A 56 -31.73 45.09 -24.97
C ASN A 56 -31.63 43.89 -25.93
N PHE A 57 -30.50 43.16 -25.90
CA PHE A 57 -30.22 42.02 -26.76
C PHE A 57 -29.45 40.94 -26.01
N ASP A 58 -29.68 39.69 -26.40
CA ASP A 58 -28.90 38.55 -25.91
C ASP A 58 -27.46 38.62 -26.44
N VAL A 59 -26.52 38.79 -25.51
CA VAL A 59 -25.10 39.03 -25.76
C VAL A 59 -24.45 37.81 -26.39
N GLU A 60 -24.82 36.58 -25.97
CA GLU A 60 -24.29 35.34 -26.57
C GLU A 60 -24.71 35.21 -28.03
N THR A 61 -26.00 35.44 -28.32
CA THR A 61 -26.52 35.42 -29.69
C THR A 61 -25.90 36.53 -30.54
N ALA A 62 -25.63 37.70 -29.95
CA ALA A 62 -24.98 38.81 -30.65
C ALA A 62 -23.52 38.49 -31.00
N ILE A 63 -22.76 37.92 -30.06
CA ILE A 63 -21.38 37.49 -30.30
C ILE A 63 -21.35 36.39 -31.37
N SER A 64 -22.25 35.41 -31.30
CA SER A 64 -22.35 34.33 -32.30
C SER A 64 -22.61 34.83 -33.73
N VAL A 65 -23.35 35.93 -33.89
CA VAL A 65 -23.65 36.53 -35.21
C VAL A 65 -22.49 37.40 -35.72
N LEU A 66 -21.74 38.02 -34.80
CA LEU A 66 -20.64 38.93 -35.12
C LEU A 66 -19.33 38.19 -35.39
N TRP A 67 -19.15 37.01 -34.82
CA TRP A 67 -17.89 36.25 -34.88
C TRP A 67 -17.43 35.96 -36.32
N GLU A 68 -18.34 35.65 -37.26
CA GLU A 68 -17.99 35.27 -38.64
C GLU A 68 -17.56 36.45 -39.53
N ASN A 69 -18.09 37.65 -39.27
CA ASN A 69 -17.94 38.80 -40.19
C ASN A 69 -17.20 39.99 -39.56
N TYR A 70 -17.16 40.10 -38.24
CA TYR A 70 -16.60 41.24 -37.50
C TYR A 70 -15.87 40.79 -36.21
N PRO A 71 -14.73 40.07 -36.32
CA PRO A 71 -14.05 39.48 -35.16
C PRO A 71 -13.59 40.52 -34.12
N GLN A 72 -13.11 41.69 -34.55
CA GLN A 72 -12.67 42.76 -33.63
C GLN A 72 -13.82 43.35 -32.78
N HIS A 73 -15.03 43.41 -33.34
CA HIS A 73 -16.21 43.93 -32.64
C HIS A 73 -16.80 42.87 -31.71
N ALA A 74 -16.73 41.60 -32.11
CA ALA A 74 -17.08 40.46 -31.26
C ALA A 74 -16.11 40.33 -30.05
N LEU A 75 -14.81 40.57 -30.24
CA LEU A 75 -13.80 40.52 -29.16
C LEU A 75 -14.00 41.61 -28.10
N THR A 76 -14.25 42.84 -28.53
CA THR A 76 -14.49 43.97 -27.62
C THR A 76 -15.79 43.79 -26.84
N LEU A 77 -16.83 43.24 -27.48
CA LEU A 77 -18.08 42.88 -26.82
C LEU A 77 -17.90 41.74 -25.81
N ALA A 78 -17.19 40.67 -26.18
CA ALA A 78 -16.93 39.53 -25.30
C ALA A 78 -16.08 39.93 -24.07
N LYS A 79 -15.07 40.78 -24.25
CA LYS A 79 -14.23 41.30 -23.14
C LYS A 79 -15.00 42.23 -22.20
N LYS A 80 -15.95 43.03 -22.71
CA LYS A 80 -16.76 43.96 -21.90
C LYS A 80 -17.81 43.24 -21.04
N HIS A 81 -18.29 42.10 -21.51
CA HIS A 81 -19.37 41.33 -20.87
C HIS A 81 -18.87 40.10 -20.09
N GLU A 82 -17.56 39.94 -19.92
CA GLU A 82 -16.97 38.80 -19.19
C GLU A 82 -17.35 37.44 -19.81
N GLU A 83 -17.67 37.43 -21.11
CA GLU A 83 -17.98 36.20 -21.86
C GLU A 83 -16.67 35.51 -22.30
N HIS A 84 -15.93 34.98 -21.32
CA HIS A 84 -14.56 34.47 -21.49
C HIS A 84 -14.46 33.30 -22.49
N SER A 85 -15.45 32.40 -22.47
CA SER A 85 -15.52 31.27 -23.41
C SER A 85 -15.67 31.74 -24.86
N TRP A 86 -16.46 32.78 -25.11
CA TRP A 86 -16.65 33.33 -26.45
C TRP A 86 -15.45 34.13 -26.92
N TYR A 87 -14.80 34.90 -26.04
CA TYR A 87 -13.57 35.62 -26.37
C TYR A 87 -12.49 34.67 -26.89
N LEU A 88 -12.24 33.58 -26.18
CA LEU A 88 -11.26 32.56 -26.59
C LEU A 88 -11.71 31.78 -27.84
N LYS A 89 -13.02 31.52 -27.97
CA LYS A 89 -13.57 30.94 -29.21
C LYS A 89 -13.33 31.83 -30.43
N ILE A 90 -13.41 33.15 -30.30
CA ILE A 90 -13.17 34.07 -31.40
C ILE A 90 -11.69 34.14 -31.76
N GLN A 91 -10.80 34.14 -30.75
CA GLN A 91 -9.36 34.21 -30.98
C GLN A 91 -8.76 32.90 -31.49
N LEU A 92 -9.22 31.76 -30.95
CA LEU A 92 -8.64 30.43 -31.18
C LEU A 92 -9.49 29.54 -32.09
N GLY A 93 -10.78 29.83 -32.28
CA GLY A 93 -11.71 28.94 -33.01
C GLY A 93 -11.49 28.86 -34.52
N HIS A 94 -10.81 29.83 -35.12
CA HIS A 94 -10.36 29.77 -36.52
C HIS A 94 -8.96 29.19 -36.70
N ILE A 95 -8.24 28.96 -35.61
CA ILE A 95 -6.90 28.38 -35.62
C ILE A 95 -7.10 26.87 -35.52
N SER A 96 -7.19 26.24 -36.70
CA SER A 96 -7.36 24.80 -36.82
C SER A 96 -6.14 24.09 -36.24
N TYR A 97 -6.37 23.20 -35.29
CA TYR A 97 -5.43 22.15 -34.94
C TYR A 97 -5.32 21.20 -36.14
N VAL A 98 -4.28 21.34 -36.97
CA VAL A 98 -3.98 20.38 -38.04
C VAL A 98 -2.67 19.69 -37.70
N ASP A 99 -2.72 18.36 -37.52
CA ASP A 99 -1.59 17.46 -37.22
C ASP A 99 -0.54 17.34 -38.34
N SER A 100 -0.63 18.14 -39.42
CA SER A 100 0.31 18.05 -40.54
C SER A 100 1.51 18.97 -40.32
N GLU A 101 2.71 18.39 -40.39
CA GLU A 101 4.03 19.06 -40.33
C GLU A 101 4.14 20.29 -41.25
N ASP A 102 3.34 20.34 -42.32
CA ASP A 102 3.32 21.43 -43.32
C ASP A 102 2.53 22.71 -42.90
N SER A 103 1.93 22.79 -41.70
CA SER A 103 1.11 23.94 -41.25
C SER A 103 1.60 24.68 -40.00
N ILE A 104 2.90 24.59 -39.66
CA ILE A 104 3.50 25.32 -38.52
C ILE A 104 3.61 26.84 -38.77
N ALA A 105 3.50 27.30 -40.02
CA ALA A 105 3.61 28.71 -40.37
C ALA A 105 2.29 29.47 -40.16
N LEU A 106 1.88 29.66 -38.90
CA LEU A 106 0.89 30.68 -38.55
C LEU A 106 1.38 32.06 -39.01
N SER A 107 0.47 32.88 -39.54
CA SER A 107 0.79 34.29 -39.80
C SER A 107 1.12 34.99 -38.48
N GLU A 108 1.98 36.02 -38.50
CA GLU A 108 2.38 36.76 -37.31
C GLU A 108 1.16 37.29 -36.52
N HIS A 109 0.11 37.72 -37.21
CA HIS A 109 -1.14 38.16 -36.60
C HIS A 109 -1.89 37.02 -35.88
N GLU A 110 -1.72 35.77 -36.29
CA GLU A 110 -2.35 34.63 -35.64
C GLU A 110 -1.58 34.19 -34.41
N LYS A 111 -0.24 34.26 -34.45
CA LYS A 111 0.61 34.06 -33.27
C LYS A 111 0.32 35.11 -32.19
N GLU A 112 0.13 36.37 -32.60
CA GLU A 112 -0.25 37.46 -31.70
C GLU A 112 -1.62 37.19 -31.06
N ARG A 113 -2.62 36.73 -31.82
CA ARG A 113 -3.92 36.32 -31.25
C ARG A 113 -3.81 35.18 -30.24
N VAL A 114 -2.93 34.20 -30.47
CA VAL A 114 -2.71 33.07 -29.55
C VAL A 114 -2.01 33.56 -28.27
N ALA A 115 -1.06 34.49 -28.39
CA ALA A 115 -0.40 35.12 -27.25
C ALA A 115 -1.36 35.97 -26.42
N ASP A 116 -2.17 36.81 -27.08
CA ASP A 116 -3.22 37.62 -26.43
C ASP A 116 -4.26 36.73 -25.72
N ALA A 117 -4.61 35.59 -26.32
CA ALA A 117 -5.52 34.62 -25.72
C ALA A 117 -4.93 34.01 -24.45
N LEU A 118 -3.64 33.65 -24.48
CA LEU A 118 -2.93 33.11 -23.33
C LEU A 118 -2.83 34.17 -22.21
N GLU A 119 -2.40 35.39 -22.52
CA GLU A 119 -2.33 36.50 -21.57
C GLU A 119 -3.71 36.78 -20.95
N TYR A 120 -4.78 36.70 -21.75
CA TYR A 120 -6.14 36.85 -21.23
C TYR A 120 -6.49 35.76 -20.22
N ILE A 121 -6.14 34.49 -20.49
CA ILE A 121 -6.37 33.37 -19.56
C ILE A 121 -5.61 33.58 -18.23
N GLU A 122 -4.41 34.16 -18.26
CA GLU A 122 -3.63 34.43 -17.04
C GLU A 122 -4.33 35.37 -16.06
N HIS A 123 -5.23 36.24 -16.55
CA HIS A 123 -5.95 37.23 -15.76
C HIS A 123 -7.36 36.77 -15.34
N LEU A 124 -7.79 35.57 -15.74
CA LEU A 124 -9.10 35.02 -15.39
C LEU A 124 -9.15 34.46 -13.98
N SER A 125 -10.37 34.22 -13.48
CA SER A 125 -10.56 33.43 -12.28
C SER A 125 -10.08 31.98 -12.50
N PHE A 126 -9.68 31.30 -11.42
CA PHE A 126 -9.20 29.91 -11.48
C PHE A 126 -10.15 28.96 -12.22
N SER A 127 -11.47 29.05 -11.93
CA SER A 127 -12.47 28.17 -12.53
C SER A 127 -12.61 28.38 -14.04
N GLU A 128 -12.46 29.62 -14.51
CA GLU A 128 -12.57 29.96 -15.92
C GLU A 128 -11.29 29.62 -16.67
N ALA A 129 -10.13 29.88 -16.06
CA ALA A 129 -8.84 29.48 -16.61
C ALA A 129 -8.77 27.95 -16.80
N ASP A 130 -9.17 27.16 -15.80
CA ASP A 130 -9.21 25.70 -15.89
C ASP A 130 -10.13 25.20 -17.02
N SER A 131 -11.38 25.69 -17.07
CA SER A 131 -12.34 25.28 -18.10
C SER A 131 -11.88 25.63 -19.52
N ASN A 132 -11.27 26.82 -19.67
CA ASN A 132 -10.80 27.29 -20.96
C ASN A 132 -9.53 26.56 -21.42
N LEU A 133 -8.60 26.24 -20.52
CA LEU A 133 -7.42 25.44 -20.83
C LEU A 133 -7.78 24.00 -21.21
N ARG A 134 -8.84 23.42 -20.62
CA ARG A 134 -9.34 22.10 -21.08
C ARG A 134 -9.87 22.13 -22.51
N LYS A 135 -10.50 23.24 -22.93
CA LYS A 135 -11.12 23.37 -24.26
C LYS A 135 -10.12 23.78 -25.34
N TYR A 136 -9.23 24.72 -25.04
CA TYR A 136 -8.34 25.36 -26.01
C TYR A 136 -6.86 25.07 -25.77
N GLY A 137 -6.51 24.36 -24.70
CA GLY A 137 -5.13 24.09 -24.31
C GLY A 137 -4.33 23.35 -25.37
N ARG A 138 -4.96 22.51 -26.19
CA ARG A 138 -4.26 21.77 -27.26
C ARG A 138 -3.69 22.74 -28.30
N THR A 139 -4.49 23.71 -28.76
CA THR A 139 -4.06 24.76 -29.68
C THR A 139 -2.98 25.65 -29.06
N LEU A 140 -3.12 25.98 -27.77
CA LEU A 140 -2.14 26.80 -27.04
C LEU A 140 -0.79 26.08 -26.89
N VAL A 141 -0.79 24.79 -26.51
CA VAL A 141 0.43 23.98 -26.41
C VAL A 141 1.09 23.81 -27.78
N THR A 142 0.31 23.64 -28.86
CA THR A 142 0.87 23.50 -30.21
C THR A 142 1.62 24.73 -30.71
N HIS A 143 1.15 25.93 -30.40
CA HIS A 143 1.72 27.16 -30.96
C HIS A 143 2.56 27.96 -29.97
N LEU A 144 2.28 27.86 -28.66
CA LEU A 144 3.02 28.47 -27.56
C LEU A 144 3.35 27.42 -26.48
N PRO A 145 4.15 26.40 -26.81
CA PRO A 145 4.40 25.28 -25.91
C PRO A 145 5.01 25.70 -24.57
N THR A 146 6.02 26.56 -24.57
CA THR A 146 6.72 26.99 -23.34
C THR A 146 5.85 27.83 -22.42
N ALA A 147 5.24 28.90 -22.94
CA ALA A 147 4.40 29.80 -22.16
C ALA A 147 3.14 29.09 -21.60
N THR A 148 2.51 28.24 -22.41
CA THR A 148 1.34 27.45 -21.98
C THR A 148 1.72 26.45 -20.89
N THR A 149 2.90 25.83 -20.99
CA THR A 149 3.38 24.90 -19.96
C THR A 149 3.63 25.61 -18.63
N GLU A 150 4.22 26.81 -18.63
CA GLU A 150 4.40 27.61 -17.41
C GLU A 150 3.07 27.97 -16.75
N LEU A 151 2.06 28.34 -17.54
CA LEU A 151 0.72 28.60 -17.04
C LEU A 151 0.10 27.35 -16.40
N LEU A 152 0.20 26.20 -17.06
CA LEU A 152 -0.28 24.92 -16.53
C LEU A 152 0.46 24.53 -15.24
N LYS A 153 1.78 24.75 -15.14
CA LYS A 153 2.55 24.56 -13.91
C LYS A 153 1.99 25.39 -12.77
N ARG A 154 1.66 26.67 -13.01
CA ARG A 154 1.09 27.55 -11.98
C ARG A 154 -0.30 27.10 -11.53
N LEU A 155 -1.13 26.64 -12.47
CA LEU A 155 -2.50 26.19 -12.22
C LEU A 155 -2.56 24.86 -11.45
N CYS A 156 -1.63 23.94 -11.72
CA CYS A 156 -1.56 22.65 -11.04
C CYS A 156 -0.80 22.69 -9.70
N THR A 157 -0.05 23.75 -9.40
CA THR A 157 0.74 23.88 -8.14
C THR A 157 0.19 24.91 -7.16
N GLY A 158 -1.05 25.40 -7.38
CA GLY A 158 -1.69 26.40 -6.53
C GLY A 158 -1.03 27.80 -6.58
N LYS A 159 -0.16 28.05 -7.56
CA LYS A 159 0.54 29.35 -7.76
C LYS A 159 -0.20 30.29 -8.72
N PHE A 160 -1.34 29.85 -9.25
CA PHE A 160 -2.18 30.67 -10.13
C PHE A 160 -2.90 31.77 -9.35
N VAL A 161 -3.48 31.44 -8.19
CA VAL A 161 -4.06 32.40 -7.24
C VAL A 161 -3.25 32.35 -5.93
N PRO A 162 -2.23 33.21 -5.75
CA PRO A 162 -1.35 33.17 -4.57
C PRO A 162 -2.08 33.31 -3.23
N GLU A 163 -3.26 33.95 -3.25
CA GLU A 163 -4.12 34.17 -2.09
C GLU A 163 -4.83 32.90 -1.62
N ASN A 164 -5.00 31.91 -2.50
CA ASN A 164 -5.68 30.66 -2.18
C ASN A 164 -4.99 29.44 -2.82
N PRO A 165 -3.92 28.91 -2.18
CA PRO A 165 -3.14 27.79 -2.69
C PRO A 165 -3.90 26.45 -2.70
N SER A 166 -5.12 26.40 -2.17
CA SER A 166 -5.98 25.20 -2.22
C SER A 166 -6.66 25.00 -3.58
N LEU A 167 -6.74 26.07 -4.39
CA LEU A 167 -7.28 26.03 -5.75
C LEU A 167 -6.21 25.50 -6.71
N LYS A 168 -6.28 24.20 -6.98
CA LYS A 168 -5.41 23.49 -7.91
C LYS A 168 -6.20 22.47 -8.71
N SER A 169 -5.80 22.29 -9.96
CA SER A 169 -6.38 21.27 -10.84
C SER A 169 -5.51 20.02 -10.88
N ASP A 170 -6.12 18.87 -11.17
CA ASP A 170 -5.37 17.63 -11.36
C ASP A 170 -4.56 17.72 -12.66
N PRO A 171 -3.22 17.59 -12.62
CA PRO A 171 -2.41 17.57 -13.83
C PRO A 171 -2.78 16.45 -14.82
N GLY A 172 -3.40 15.37 -14.34
CA GLY A 172 -3.83 14.24 -15.16
C GLY A 172 -4.83 14.64 -16.25
N ASP A 173 -5.63 15.67 -15.97
CA ASP A 173 -6.62 16.18 -16.91
C ASP A 173 -6.00 16.87 -18.14
N PHE A 174 -4.75 17.31 -18.04
CA PHE A 174 -4.07 18.08 -19.08
C PHE A 174 -3.09 17.26 -19.92
N LEU A 175 -2.87 15.97 -19.59
CA LEU A 175 -1.91 15.11 -20.31
C LEU A 175 -2.19 15.03 -21.82
N HIS A 176 -3.47 14.95 -22.20
CA HIS A 176 -3.93 14.87 -23.58
C HIS A 176 -3.67 16.13 -24.42
N LEU A 177 -3.24 17.24 -23.80
CA LEU A 177 -2.90 18.48 -24.51
C LEU A 177 -1.52 18.41 -25.16
N PHE A 178 -0.63 17.54 -24.68
CA PHE A 178 0.77 17.47 -25.09
C PHE A 178 1.09 16.37 -26.11
N VAL A 179 0.09 15.85 -26.83
CA VAL A 179 0.23 14.69 -27.74
C VAL A 179 1.42 14.81 -28.71
N SER A 180 1.67 16.02 -29.23
CA SER A 180 2.77 16.29 -30.18
C SER A 180 3.97 17.02 -29.56
N HIS A 181 3.98 17.19 -28.22
CA HIS A 181 4.94 18.05 -27.49
C HIS A 181 5.56 17.29 -26.32
N ARG A 182 6.27 16.20 -26.65
CA ARG A 182 6.86 15.27 -25.67
C ARG A 182 7.86 15.95 -24.73
N ALA A 183 8.72 16.83 -25.24
CA ALA A 183 9.71 17.53 -24.41
C ALA A 183 9.05 18.38 -23.31
N GLN A 184 8.00 19.11 -23.65
CA GLN A 184 7.28 19.98 -22.72
C GLN A 184 6.43 19.18 -21.73
N LEU A 185 5.84 18.06 -22.16
CA LEU A 185 5.16 17.14 -21.24
C LEU A 185 6.12 16.62 -20.17
N LYS A 186 7.34 16.23 -20.57
CA LYS A 186 8.35 15.75 -19.62
C LYS A 186 8.72 16.82 -18.60
N GLU A 187 8.99 18.05 -19.05
CA GLU A 187 9.30 19.18 -18.19
C GLU A 187 8.17 19.52 -17.22
N PHE A 188 6.93 19.49 -17.71
CA PHE A 188 5.72 19.70 -16.92
C PHE A 188 5.58 18.67 -15.79
N LEU A 189 5.66 17.37 -16.12
CA LEU A 189 5.50 16.30 -15.15
C LEU A 189 6.64 16.25 -14.14
N GLN A 190 7.89 16.48 -14.57
CA GLN A 190 9.04 16.58 -13.65
C GLN A 190 8.85 17.71 -12.63
N TYR A 191 8.43 18.89 -13.08
CA TYR A 191 8.17 20.02 -12.19
C TYR A 191 7.06 19.72 -11.18
N ILE A 192 5.96 19.11 -11.62
CA ILE A 192 4.83 18.80 -10.73
C ILE A 192 5.25 17.82 -9.65
N VAL A 193 5.99 16.76 -10.01
CA VAL A 193 6.44 15.74 -9.09
C VAL A 193 7.45 16.27 -8.05
N GLU A 194 8.19 17.33 -8.39
CA GLU A 194 9.10 18.02 -7.47
C GLU A 194 8.38 18.97 -6.50
N VAL A 195 7.25 19.54 -6.88
CA VAL A 195 6.55 20.58 -6.11
C VAL A 195 5.36 20.02 -5.32
N GLU A 196 4.62 19.07 -5.87
CA GLU A 196 3.38 18.55 -5.32
C GLU A 196 3.38 17.02 -5.14
N THR A 197 2.55 16.56 -4.21
CA THR A 197 2.20 15.14 -4.09
C THR A 197 1.08 14.82 -5.07
N VAL A 198 1.35 13.92 -6.00
CA VAL A 198 0.44 13.55 -7.07
C VAL A 198 -0.27 12.26 -6.70
N SER A 199 -1.60 12.32 -6.59
CA SER A 199 -2.42 11.13 -6.30
C SER A 199 -2.73 10.30 -7.53
N ASN A 200 -2.75 10.91 -8.72
CA ASN A 200 -3.14 10.27 -9.96
C ASN A 200 -2.00 9.38 -10.49
N THR A 201 -2.27 8.09 -10.63
CA THR A 201 -1.28 7.09 -11.07
C THR A 201 -0.88 7.26 -12.53
N SER A 202 -1.75 7.88 -13.36
CA SER A 202 -1.45 8.14 -14.77
C SER A 202 -0.24 9.05 -14.94
N ILE A 203 -0.02 10.01 -14.03
CA ILE A 203 1.12 10.92 -14.08
C ILE A 203 2.43 10.16 -13.85
N GLY A 204 2.47 9.27 -12.85
CA GLY A 204 3.62 8.41 -12.59
C GLY A 204 3.90 7.46 -13.75
N ASN A 205 2.84 6.85 -14.29
CA ASN A 205 2.91 5.93 -15.43
C ASN A 205 3.44 6.63 -16.68
N THR A 206 2.86 7.77 -17.06
CA THR A 206 3.30 8.56 -18.21
C THR A 206 4.72 9.08 -17.99
N LEU A 207 5.09 9.55 -16.79
CA LEU A 207 6.48 9.98 -16.55
C LEU A 207 7.48 8.83 -16.68
N LEU A 208 7.13 7.63 -16.20
CA LEU A 208 7.94 6.42 -16.34
C LEU A 208 8.11 6.04 -17.82
N GLU A 209 7.01 5.97 -18.58
CA GLU A 209 7.01 5.73 -20.02
C GLU A 209 7.83 6.80 -20.76
N MET A 210 7.74 8.06 -20.33
CA MET A 210 8.47 9.16 -20.93
C MET A 210 9.99 8.99 -20.77
N VAL A 211 10.44 8.63 -19.57
CA VAL A 211 11.87 8.38 -19.30
C VAL A 211 12.37 7.11 -19.99
N LEU A 212 11.52 6.09 -20.15
CA LEU A 212 11.89 4.82 -20.77
C LEU A 212 11.88 4.86 -22.31
N SER A 213 10.93 5.56 -22.93
CA SER A 213 10.79 5.66 -24.40
C SER A 213 11.50 6.86 -25.03
N ASP A 214 12.37 7.56 -24.29
CA ASP A 214 13.18 8.69 -24.79
C ASP A 214 14.17 8.31 -25.92
N ASP A 215 14.16 7.06 -26.40
CA ASP A 215 15.11 6.51 -27.38
C ASP A 215 14.66 6.58 -28.85
N ASP A 216 13.36 6.77 -29.13
CA ASP A 216 12.86 6.54 -30.50
C ASP A 216 12.82 7.79 -31.40
N ASP A 217 12.97 9.02 -30.85
CA ASP A 217 12.69 10.25 -31.62
C ASP A 217 13.90 11.14 -31.93
N ASN A 218 15.06 10.92 -31.32
CA ASN A 218 16.26 11.72 -31.59
C ASN A 218 17.34 10.87 -32.27
N GLY A 219 17.31 10.85 -33.60
CA GLY A 219 18.35 10.30 -34.48
C GLY A 219 19.68 11.07 -34.45
N ASP A 220 20.08 11.62 -33.31
CA ASP A 220 21.35 12.32 -33.11
C ASP A 220 22.09 11.77 -31.88
N GLY A 221 23.02 10.85 -32.13
CA GLY A 221 24.38 10.83 -31.56
C GLY A 221 24.63 10.79 -30.03
N GLY A 222 23.61 10.84 -29.17
CA GLY A 222 23.75 10.95 -27.72
C GLY A 222 22.82 10.00 -26.99
N SER A 223 22.96 8.69 -27.21
CA SER A 223 22.27 7.70 -26.39
C SER A 223 22.68 7.93 -24.92
N ARG A 224 21.76 8.46 -24.09
CA ARG A 224 21.96 8.47 -22.63
C ARG A 224 22.34 7.06 -22.21
N SER A 225 23.39 6.95 -21.41
CA SER A 225 23.86 5.64 -20.96
C SER A 225 22.69 4.90 -20.28
N VAL A 226 22.62 3.59 -20.47
CA VAL A 226 21.60 2.75 -19.82
C VAL A 226 21.60 2.98 -18.31
N GLU A 227 22.76 3.30 -17.74
CA GLU A 227 22.94 3.62 -16.32
C GLU A 227 22.26 4.92 -15.89
N GLU A 228 22.36 6.00 -16.67
CA GLU A 228 21.68 7.28 -16.39
C GLU A 228 20.15 7.12 -16.45
N LYS A 229 19.66 6.29 -17.37
CA LYS A 229 18.22 5.97 -17.45
C LYS A 229 17.79 5.15 -16.25
N GLU A 230 18.59 4.18 -15.83
CA GLU A 230 18.29 3.37 -14.64
C GLU A 230 18.24 4.24 -13.39
N GLU A 231 19.16 5.20 -13.23
CA GLU A 231 19.14 6.13 -12.11
C GLU A 231 17.92 7.07 -12.15
N ALA A 232 17.57 7.59 -13.33
CA ALA A 232 16.39 8.43 -13.51
C ALA A 232 15.10 7.69 -13.17
N VAL A 233 14.98 6.43 -13.60
CA VAL A 233 13.87 5.54 -13.26
C VAL A 233 13.81 5.29 -11.75
N LEU A 234 14.94 4.95 -11.13
CA LEU A 234 15.01 4.71 -9.68
C LEU A 234 14.60 5.94 -8.88
N ARG A 235 15.01 7.14 -9.31
CA ARG A 235 14.57 8.40 -8.69
C ARG A 235 13.05 8.59 -8.73
N ILE A 236 12.39 8.16 -9.80
CA ILE A 236 10.93 8.22 -9.91
C ILE A 236 10.28 7.17 -8.99
N LEU A 237 10.79 5.94 -9.01
CA LEU A 237 10.24 4.83 -8.21
C LEU A 237 10.41 5.02 -6.69
N ASP A 238 11.48 5.70 -6.28
CA ASP A 238 11.79 6.00 -4.87
C ASP A 238 11.12 7.28 -4.37
N ASN A 239 10.50 8.08 -5.26
CA ASN A 239 9.85 9.31 -4.85
C ASN A 239 8.51 9.02 -4.14
N PRO A 240 8.36 9.36 -2.84
CA PRO A 240 7.12 9.12 -2.10
C PRO A 240 5.94 10.01 -2.57
N ARG A 241 6.21 11.04 -3.38
CA ARG A 241 5.22 11.97 -3.91
C ARG A 241 4.52 11.47 -5.17
N VAL A 242 5.05 10.43 -5.80
CA VAL A 242 4.52 9.86 -7.04
C VAL A 242 3.81 8.56 -6.71
N LYS A 243 2.53 8.50 -7.07
CA LYS A 243 1.83 7.22 -7.19
C LYS A 243 1.93 6.75 -8.63
N TYR A 244 2.17 5.46 -8.79
CA TYR A 244 2.22 4.78 -10.09
C TYR A 244 1.52 3.44 -9.94
N ASP A 245 1.09 2.88 -11.08
CA ASP A 245 0.58 1.53 -11.15
C ASP A 245 1.77 0.56 -11.17
N GLU A 246 1.80 -0.35 -10.19
CA GLU A 246 2.90 -1.27 -9.93
C GLU A 246 3.07 -2.29 -11.06
N ASP A 247 1.96 -2.81 -11.61
CA ASP A 247 1.95 -3.77 -12.71
C ASP A 247 2.37 -3.10 -14.02
N HIS A 248 1.85 -1.90 -14.27
CA HIS A 248 2.25 -1.10 -15.42
C HIS A 248 3.75 -0.81 -15.39
N ALA A 249 4.28 -0.38 -14.24
CA ALA A 249 5.71 -0.12 -14.09
C ALA A 249 6.56 -1.37 -14.33
N LEU A 250 6.14 -2.54 -13.82
CA LEU A 250 6.83 -3.81 -14.09
C LEU A 250 6.84 -4.18 -15.57
N ILE A 251 5.70 -4.04 -16.27
CA ILE A 251 5.61 -4.32 -17.71
C ILE A 251 6.55 -3.41 -18.49
N HIS A 252 6.54 -2.11 -18.23
CA HIS A 252 7.41 -1.16 -18.92
C HIS A 252 8.89 -1.43 -18.65
N LEU A 253 9.28 -1.75 -17.42
CA LEU A 253 10.66 -2.13 -17.10
C LEU A 253 11.04 -3.48 -17.75
N GLN A 254 10.09 -4.41 -17.90
CA GLN A 254 10.30 -5.66 -18.63
C GLN A 254 10.56 -5.42 -20.11
N MET A 255 9.73 -4.60 -20.76
CA MET A 255 9.88 -4.26 -22.18
C MET A 255 11.21 -3.56 -22.47
N HIS A 256 11.63 -2.62 -21.63
CA HIS A 256 12.88 -1.88 -21.82
C HIS A 256 14.13 -2.57 -21.24
N GLY A 257 14.00 -3.77 -20.65
CA GLY A 257 15.15 -4.54 -20.16
C GLY A 257 15.87 -3.94 -18.94
N MET A 258 15.21 -3.08 -18.16
CA MET A 258 15.83 -2.36 -17.04
C MET A 258 15.97 -3.27 -15.82
N LYS A 259 17.21 -3.62 -15.45
CA LYS A 259 17.49 -4.66 -14.44
C LYS A 259 17.40 -4.12 -13.03
N LYS A 260 18.03 -2.97 -12.75
CA LYS A 260 18.02 -2.37 -11.40
C LYS A 260 16.63 -1.92 -10.97
N GLY A 261 15.84 -1.37 -11.91
CA GLY A 261 14.46 -0.95 -11.67
C GLY A 261 13.55 -2.11 -11.28
N LYS A 262 13.65 -3.26 -11.96
CA LYS A 262 12.90 -4.49 -11.61
C LYS A 262 13.27 -4.98 -10.21
N ARG A 263 14.56 -5.04 -9.89
CA ARG A 263 15.04 -5.46 -8.57
C ARG A 263 14.44 -4.58 -7.46
N TYR A 264 14.42 -3.27 -7.68
CA TYR A 264 13.83 -2.31 -6.75
C TYR A 264 12.33 -2.55 -6.57
N LEU A 265 11.57 -2.69 -7.67
CA LEU A 265 10.13 -2.95 -7.60
C LEU A 265 9.83 -4.29 -6.92
N TYR A 266 10.50 -5.38 -7.27
CA TYR A 266 10.24 -6.66 -6.63
C TYR A 266 10.48 -6.65 -5.12
N ASN A 267 11.50 -5.92 -4.65
CA ASN A 267 11.73 -5.74 -3.22
C ASN A 267 10.63 -4.88 -2.56
N LYS A 268 10.25 -3.77 -3.20
CA LYS A 268 9.20 -2.85 -2.70
C LYS A 268 7.83 -3.52 -2.63
N LEU A 269 7.49 -4.37 -3.60
CA LEU A 269 6.22 -5.08 -3.71
C LEU A 269 6.20 -6.41 -2.93
N HIS A 270 7.30 -6.75 -2.25
CA HIS A 270 7.45 -8.03 -1.57
C HIS A 270 7.28 -9.26 -2.48
N MET A 271 7.53 -9.11 -3.79
CA MET A 271 7.47 -10.19 -4.78
C MET A 271 8.79 -10.97 -4.81
N TYR A 272 9.16 -11.55 -3.67
CA TYR A 272 10.44 -12.24 -3.47
C TYR A 272 10.62 -13.44 -4.42
N HIS A 273 9.53 -14.12 -4.79
CA HIS A 273 9.58 -15.23 -5.74
C HIS A 273 10.11 -14.78 -7.11
N MET A 274 9.59 -13.66 -7.61
CA MET A 274 10.02 -13.08 -8.89
C MET A 274 11.44 -12.51 -8.81
N LEU A 275 11.84 -11.98 -7.65
CA LEU A 275 13.20 -11.50 -7.42
C LEU A 275 14.22 -12.65 -7.47
N VAL A 276 13.91 -13.80 -6.85
CA VAL A 276 14.76 -14.99 -6.93
C VAL A 276 14.80 -15.53 -8.36
N GLN A 277 13.66 -15.61 -9.06
CA GLN A 277 13.65 -16.00 -10.48
C GLN A 277 14.50 -15.06 -11.36
N PHE A 278 14.45 -13.76 -11.09
CA PHE A 278 15.28 -12.78 -11.80
C PHE A 278 16.78 -13.02 -11.53
N HIS A 279 17.18 -13.25 -10.27
CA HIS A 279 18.56 -13.59 -9.96
C HIS A 279 19.00 -14.95 -10.53
N ILE A 280 18.06 -15.89 -10.66
CA ILE A 280 18.25 -17.18 -11.35
C ILE A 280 18.57 -16.96 -12.84
N GLU A 281 17.84 -16.07 -13.53
CA GLU A 281 18.10 -15.71 -14.92
C GLU A 281 19.47 -15.02 -15.09
N GLU A 282 19.89 -14.21 -14.11
CA GLU A 282 21.20 -13.54 -14.10
C GLU A 282 22.36 -14.46 -13.65
N ASN A 283 22.07 -15.66 -13.15
CA ASN A 283 23.02 -16.61 -12.54
C ASN A 283 23.83 -16.01 -11.36
N ASP A 284 23.22 -15.12 -10.56
CA ASP A 284 23.84 -14.56 -9.36
C ASP A 284 23.44 -15.34 -8.10
N ASP A 285 24.20 -16.38 -7.78
CA ASP A 285 23.93 -17.27 -6.66
C ASP A 285 24.00 -16.60 -5.29
N GLN A 286 24.92 -15.64 -5.13
CA GLN A 286 25.16 -15.01 -3.84
C GLN A 286 23.97 -14.12 -3.48
N SER A 287 23.43 -13.38 -4.45
CA SER A 287 22.20 -12.63 -4.25
C SER A 287 21.00 -13.54 -3.94
N ILE A 288 20.91 -14.74 -4.55
CA ILE A 288 19.84 -15.71 -4.22
C ILE A 288 19.95 -16.16 -2.77
N LEU A 289 21.15 -16.54 -2.32
CA LEU A 289 21.38 -16.97 -0.93
C LEU A 289 21.06 -15.85 0.07
N ASP A 290 21.48 -14.61 -0.22
CA ASP A 290 21.19 -13.45 0.64
C ASP A 290 19.69 -13.14 0.70
N GLU A 291 18.98 -13.24 -0.43
CA GLU A 291 17.55 -12.97 -0.51
C GLU A 291 16.73 -14.03 0.23
N VAL A 292 17.06 -15.31 0.02
CA VAL A 292 16.44 -16.44 0.74
C VAL A 292 16.75 -16.35 2.23
N ARG A 293 17.95 -15.93 2.62
CA ARG A 293 18.31 -15.74 4.03
C ARG A 293 17.50 -14.63 4.70
N LYS A 294 17.23 -13.53 3.99
CA LYS A 294 16.50 -12.37 4.55
C LYS A 294 14.99 -12.57 4.54
N HIS A 295 14.45 -13.21 3.50
CA HIS A 295 13.02 -13.25 3.23
C HIS A 295 12.43 -14.66 3.28
N GLY A 296 13.25 -15.69 3.45
CA GLY A 296 12.83 -17.09 3.47
C GLY A 296 11.95 -17.49 4.67
N GLU A 297 11.96 -16.75 5.79
CA GLU A 297 11.00 -16.97 6.88
C GLU A 297 9.57 -16.59 6.50
N LYS A 298 9.42 -15.59 5.61
CA LYS A 298 8.11 -15.07 5.21
C LYS A 298 7.44 -15.92 4.14
N ASP A 299 8.23 -16.47 3.22
CA ASP A 299 7.73 -17.34 2.16
C ASP A 299 8.58 -18.63 2.06
N PRO A 300 8.09 -19.75 2.62
CA PRO A 300 8.75 -21.06 2.51
C PRO A 300 8.99 -21.49 1.07
N ASN A 301 8.20 -21.03 0.09
CA ASN A 301 8.37 -21.44 -1.30
C ASN A 301 9.69 -20.94 -1.89
N LEU A 302 10.28 -19.86 -1.36
CA LEU A 302 11.58 -19.34 -1.80
C LEU A 302 12.70 -20.37 -1.62
N TRP A 303 12.71 -21.07 -0.48
CA TRP A 303 13.67 -22.14 -0.23
C TRP A 303 13.49 -23.28 -1.21
N SER A 304 12.24 -23.66 -1.53
CA SER A 304 11.97 -24.72 -2.50
C SER A 304 12.43 -24.35 -3.93
N LEU A 305 12.23 -23.09 -4.33
CA LEU A 305 12.67 -22.56 -5.62
C LEU A 305 14.20 -22.52 -5.69
N ALA A 306 14.85 -22.00 -4.65
CA ALA A 306 16.31 -21.96 -4.57
C ALA A 306 16.92 -23.38 -4.58
N LEU A 307 16.35 -24.31 -3.80
CA LEU A 307 16.77 -25.72 -3.80
C LEU A 307 16.64 -26.36 -5.18
N LYS A 308 15.51 -26.14 -5.85
CA LYS A 308 15.29 -26.64 -7.22
C LYS A 308 16.29 -26.04 -8.20
N TYR A 309 16.53 -24.73 -8.13
CA TYR A 309 17.51 -24.05 -8.99
C TYR A 309 18.92 -24.60 -8.78
N PHE A 310 19.41 -24.63 -7.54
CA PHE A 310 20.74 -25.15 -7.26
C PHE A 310 20.84 -26.63 -7.68
N ALA A 311 19.80 -27.43 -7.48
CA ALA A 311 19.73 -28.82 -7.91
C ALA A 311 19.78 -29.01 -9.44
N GLU A 312 19.09 -28.15 -10.21
CA GLU A 312 19.06 -28.20 -11.68
C GLU A 312 20.32 -27.59 -12.33
N ARG A 313 20.91 -26.57 -11.70
CA ARG A 313 22.07 -25.85 -12.23
C ARG A 313 23.34 -26.70 -12.27
N GLY A 314 23.48 -27.62 -11.32
CA GLY A 314 24.67 -28.46 -11.22
C GLY A 314 25.85 -27.75 -10.54
N PRO A 315 27.00 -28.43 -10.46
CA PRO A 315 28.17 -27.94 -9.75
C PRO A 315 28.92 -26.85 -10.51
N LEU A 316 29.41 -25.83 -9.78
CA LEU A 316 30.29 -24.79 -10.32
C LEU A 316 31.64 -24.78 -9.59
N PRO A 317 32.77 -24.70 -10.32
CA PRO A 317 32.91 -24.73 -11.79
C PRO A 317 32.74 -26.14 -12.38
N LYS A 318 32.16 -26.21 -13.60
CA LYS A 318 31.95 -27.46 -14.35
C LYS A 318 33.28 -28.15 -14.63
N GLY A 319 33.63 -29.17 -13.83
CA GLY A 319 34.83 -30.01 -14.02
C GLY A 319 35.82 -30.07 -12.84
N ALA A 320 35.51 -29.52 -11.66
CA ALA A 320 36.39 -29.60 -10.50
C ALA A 320 36.23 -30.91 -9.71
N THR A 321 37.15 -31.85 -9.88
CA THR A 321 37.24 -33.17 -9.20
C THR A 321 37.47 -33.13 -7.68
N SER A 322 37.03 -32.10 -6.97
CA SER A 322 37.33 -31.93 -5.55
C SER A 322 36.39 -30.96 -4.83
N GLY A 323 35.49 -31.49 -3.98
CA GLY A 323 35.02 -30.93 -2.71
C GLY A 323 34.16 -29.65 -2.70
N GLU A 324 34.40 -28.72 -3.63
CA GLU A 324 33.81 -27.40 -3.77
C GLU A 324 32.62 -27.35 -4.72
N GLU A 325 32.34 -28.47 -5.41
CA GLU A 325 31.32 -28.64 -6.46
C GLU A 325 29.90 -28.18 -6.04
N TRP A 326 29.60 -28.00 -4.76
CA TRP A 326 28.26 -27.66 -4.28
C TRP A 326 28.29 -26.72 -3.07
N LYS A 327 29.21 -25.75 -3.06
CA LYS A 327 29.42 -24.85 -1.91
C LYS A 327 28.16 -24.06 -1.57
N GLU A 328 27.48 -23.51 -2.57
CA GLU A 328 26.27 -22.71 -2.42
C GLU A 328 25.11 -23.57 -1.90
N LEU A 329 24.96 -24.79 -2.42
CA LEU A 329 23.94 -25.72 -1.94
C LEU A 329 24.23 -26.19 -0.51
N LYS A 330 25.49 -26.46 -0.14
CA LYS A 330 25.88 -26.78 1.25
C LYS A 330 25.61 -25.61 2.19
N GLN A 331 25.86 -24.37 1.75
CA GLN A 331 25.52 -23.17 2.50
C GLN A 331 24.01 -23.01 2.66
N LEU A 332 23.22 -23.27 1.61
CA LEU A 332 21.76 -23.25 1.68
C LEU A 332 21.23 -24.32 2.64
N LEU A 333 21.75 -25.55 2.57
CA LEU A 333 21.38 -26.64 3.48
C LEU A 333 21.74 -26.32 4.93
N ALA A 334 22.91 -25.72 5.17
CA ALA A 334 23.30 -25.27 6.51
C ALA A 334 22.41 -24.12 7.03
N LEU A 335 21.94 -23.24 6.14
CA LEU A 335 20.96 -22.21 6.49
C LEU A 335 19.59 -22.83 6.85
N ILE A 336 19.15 -23.84 6.12
CA ILE A 336 17.92 -24.60 6.44
C ILE A 336 18.06 -25.33 7.78
N ASP A 337 19.24 -25.91 8.07
CA ASP A 337 19.52 -26.54 9.38
C ASP A 337 19.34 -25.54 10.53
N THR A 338 19.76 -24.29 10.33
CA THR A 338 19.61 -23.24 11.37
C THR A 338 18.20 -22.68 11.48
N ASN A 339 17.40 -22.76 10.42
CA ASN A 339 16.05 -22.21 10.39
C ASN A 339 15.10 -23.18 9.68
N PRO A 340 14.46 -24.10 10.42
CA PRO A 340 13.63 -25.15 9.86
C PRO A 340 12.26 -24.60 9.42
N VAL A 341 12.26 -23.82 8.33
CA VAL A 341 11.03 -23.31 7.69
C VAL A 341 10.40 -24.39 6.80
N ILE A 342 11.21 -25.30 6.23
CA ILE A 342 10.76 -26.40 5.38
C ILE A 342 10.97 -27.76 6.08
N PRO A 343 9.98 -28.68 6.01
CA PRO A 343 10.14 -30.06 6.43
C PRO A 343 11.30 -30.77 5.71
N PRO A 344 12.19 -31.49 6.42
CA PRO A 344 13.33 -32.18 5.82
C PRO A 344 12.97 -33.14 4.68
N LEU A 345 11.78 -33.76 4.77
CA LEU A 345 11.25 -34.63 3.72
C LEU A 345 11.01 -33.89 2.40
N GLN A 346 10.49 -32.66 2.47
CA GLN A 346 10.25 -31.84 1.29
C GLN A 346 11.57 -31.41 0.65
N VAL A 347 12.60 -31.10 1.45
CA VAL A 347 13.95 -30.80 0.96
C VAL A 347 14.52 -32.00 0.20
N VAL A 348 14.47 -33.20 0.79
CA VAL A 348 14.94 -34.43 0.14
C VAL A 348 14.15 -34.73 -1.13
N GLN A 349 12.83 -34.54 -1.11
CA GLN A 349 11.97 -34.76 -2.28
C GLN A 349 12.33 -33.84 -3.44
N VAL A 350 12.52 -32.54 -3.19
CA VAL A 350 12.93 -31.56 -4.22
C VAL A 350 14.30 -31.94 -4.79
N LEU A 351 15.27 -32.26 -3.93
CA LEU A 351 16.62 -32.64 -4.35
C LEU A 351 16.68 -34.02 -5.05
N SER A 352 15.71 -34.91 -4.79
CA SER A 352 15.64 -36.22 -5.47
C SER A 352 15.25 -36.12 -6.94
N GLN A 353 14.63 -35.02 -7.36
CA GLN A 353 14.18 -34.82 -8.74
C GLN A 353 15.35 -34.57 -9.72
N SER A 354 16.48 -34.07 -9.22
CA SER A 354 17.68 -33.83 -10.03
C SER A 354 18.55 -35.08 -10.16
N ARG A 355 18.99 -35.37 -11.39
CA ARG A 355 19.78 -36.57 -11.72
C ARG A 355 21.28 -36.43 -11.48
N GLU A 356 21.79 -35.21 -11.37
CA GLU A 356 23.22 -34.92 -11.29
C GLU A 356 23.72 -34.72 -9.85
N LEU A 357 22.83 -34.79 -8.86
CA LEU A 357 23.16 -34.52 -7.46
C LEU A 357 23.76 -35.76 -6.76
N PRO A 358 25.03 -35.73 -6.32
CA PRO A 358 25.60 -36.82 -5.54
C PRO A 358 24.99 -36.86 -4.14
N VAL A 359 24.54 -38.04 -3.70
CA VAL A 359 23.99 -38.26 -2.34
C VAL A 359 24.97 -37.81 -1.24
N ALA A 360 26.28 -37.78 -1.54
CA ALA A 360 27.31 -37.29 -0.62
C ALA A 360 27.09 -35.85 -0.13
N VAL A 361 26.49 -34.98 -0.95
CA VAL A 361 26.23 -33.57 -0.60
C VAL A 361 25.12 -33.46 0.44
N ILE A 362 24.08 -34.29 0.29
CA ILE A 362 22.87 -34.28 1.13
C ILE A 362 23.05 -35.15 2.38
N LYS A 363 23.96 -36.14 2.32
CA LYS A 363 24.20 -37.08 3.42
C LYS A 363 24.46 -36.38 4.75
N GLN A 364 25.29 -35.33 4.77
CA GLN A 364 25.61 -34.63 6.01
C GLN A 364 24.36 -33.94 6.61
N TYR A 365 23.55 -33.30 5.77
CA TYR A 365 22.28 -32.67 6.17
C TYR A 365 21.32 -33.70 6.76
N VAL A 366 21.10 -34.82 6.06
CA VAL A 366 20.18 -35.88 6.54
C VAL A 366 20.65 -36.51 7.84
N VAL A 367 21.96 -36.77 7.98
CA VAL A 367 22.52 -37.34 9.23
C VAL A 367 22.35 -36.36 10.39
N ASN A 368 22.61 -35.06 10.18
CA ASN A 368 22.43 -34.05 11.22
C ASN A 368 20.96 -33.94 11.64
N GLN A 369 20.04 -33.94 10.67
CA GLN A 369 18.61 -33.84 10.94
C GLN A 369 18.08 -35.08 11.69
N LEU A 370 18.45 -36.29 11.25
CA LEU A 370 18.08 -37.53 11.93
C LEU A 370 18.63 -37.57 13.36
N ALA A 371 19.88 -37.14 13.58
CA ALA A 371 20.46 -37.08 14.91
C ALA A 371 19.74 -36.06 15.82
N SER A 372 19.33 -34.92 15.26
CA SER A 372 18.52 -33.93 15.99
C SER A 372 17.14 -34.49 16.34
N ASP A 373 16.49 -35.20 15.42
CA ASP A 373 15.16 -35.78 15.63
C ASP A 373 15.21 -36.96 16.60
N GLU A 374 16.24 -37.83 16.52
CA GLU A 374 16.50 -38.88 17.51
C GLU A 374 16.67 -38.31 18.92
N LYS A 375 17.42 -37.20 19.06
CA LYS A 375 17.58 -36.53 20.36
C LYS A 375 16.25 -36.00 20.91
N LYS A 376 15.40 -35.40 20.06
CA LYS A 376 14.06 -34.94 20.49
C LYS A 376 13.18 -36.11 20.90
N ILE A 377 13.23 -37.22 20.15
CA ILE A 377 12.49 -38.45 20.49
C ILE A 377 12.96 -38.98 21.85
N GLU A 378 14.27 -39.02 22.12
CA GLU A 378 14.81 -39.47 23.40
C GLU A 378 14.36 -38.57 24.56
N GLU A 379 14.43 -37.25 24.40
CA GLU A 379 13.95 -36.28 25.40
C GLU A 379 12.44 -36.44 25.68
N ASP A 380 11.63 -36.69 24.66
CA ASP A 380 10.19 -36.88 24.80
C ASP A 380 9.84 -38.27 25.39
N GLU A 381 10.58 -39.32 25.03
CA GLU A 381 10.44 -40.65 25.64
C GLU A 381 10.78 -40.63 27.14
N GLU A 382 11.80 -39.87 27.55
CA GLU A 382 12.16 -39.68 28.95
C GLU A 382 11.03 -38.98 29.73
N LYS A 383 10.47 -37.89 29.18
CA LYS A 383 9.31 -37.20 29.77
C LYS A 383 8.10 -38.12 29.86
N ILE A 384 7.80 -38.89 28.81
CA ILE A 384 6.69 -39.85 28.80
C ILE A 384 6.88 -40.89 29.91
N LYS A 385 8.11 -41.39 30.11
CA LYS A 385 8.42 -42.36 31.17
C LYS A 385 8.23 -41.75 32.56
N ALA A 386 8.70 -40.51 32.77
CA ALA A 386 8.50 -39.78 34.02
C ALA A 386 7.00 -39.59 34.31
N PHE A 387 6.24 -39.03 33.36
CA PHE A 387 4.80 -38.82 33.53
C PHE A 387 4.01 -40.12 33.73
N LYS A 388 4.40 -41.22 33.08
CA LYS A 388 3.78 -42.55 33.32
C LYS A 388 4.04 -43.06 34.72
N SER A 389 5.25 -42.87 35.25
CA SER A 389 5.59 -43.24 36.63
C SER A 389 4.77 -42.44 37.64
N ASP A 390 4.74 -41.12 37.48
CA ASP A 390 3.99 -40.22 38.36
C ASP A 390 2.48 -40.51 38.32
N THR A 391 1.93 -40.76 37.12
CA THR A 391 0.52 -41.12 36.95
C THR A 391 0.20 -42.44 37.66
N LYS A 392 1.12 -43.42 37.62
CA LYS A 392 0.95 -44.69 38.31
C LYS A 392 0.96 -44.51 39.82
N GLN A 393 1.92 -43.75 40.35
CA GLN A 393 1.99 -43.43 41.77
C GLN A 393 0.70 -42.72 42.24
N MET A 394 0.26 -41.69 41.52
CA MET A 394 -0.96 -40.94 41.84
C MET A 394 -2.20 -41.85 41.83
N LYS A 395 -2.31 -42.79 40.87
CA LYS A 395 -3.41 -43.76 40.84
C LYS A 395 -3.37 -44.74 42.00
N GLU A 396 -2.18 -45.19 42.41
CA GLU A 396 -2.01 -46.05 43.58
C GLU A 396 -2.39 -45.30 44.87
N GLU A 397 -2.00 -44.04 45.02
CA GLU A 397 -2.41 -43.17 46.13
C GLU A 397 -3.94 -42.99 46.20
N ILE A 398 -4.59 -42.74 45.05
CA ILE A 398 -6.06 -42.65 44.96
C ILE A 398 -6.71 -43.99 45.34
N ALA A 399 -6.17 -45.11 44.88
CA ALA A 399 -6.69 -46.44 45.21
C ALA A 399 -6.56 -46.73 46.72
N GLN A 400 -5.44 -46.36 47.34
CA GLN A 400 -5.24 -46.50 48.79
C GLN A 400 -6.22 -45.64 49.57
N LEU A 401 -6.37 -44.35 49.22
CA LEU A 401 -7.30 -43.43 49.90
C LEU A 401 -8.77 -43.82 49.77
N SER A 402 -9.17 -44.46 48.66
CA SER A 402 -10.56 -44.85 48.42
C SER A 402 -10.96 -46.21 49.01
N SER A 403 -10.03 -47.15 49.15
CA SER A 403 -10.35 -48.54 49.54
C SER A 403 -9.85 -48.96 50.92
N HIS A 404 -8.87 -48.26 51.51
CA HIS A 404 -8.28 -48.62 52.80
C HIS A 404 -8.68 -47.63 53.90
N ALA A 405 -8.93 -48.15 55.11
CA ALA A 405 -9.17 -47.31 56.27
C ALA A 405 -7.87 -46.60 56.70
N VAL A 406 -7.87 -45.27 56.75
CA VAL A 406 -6.73 -44.47 57.24
C VAL A 406 -6.70 -44.54 58.76
N VAL A 407 -5.59 -45.02 59.33
CA VAL A 407 -5.39 -45.07 60.78
C VAL A 407 -4.71 -43.79 61.25
N PHE A 408 -5.40 -43.01 62.08
CA PHE A 408 -4.84 -41.81 62.70
C PHE A 408 -4.13 -42.18 64.00
N GLN A 409 -2.80 -42.04 64.04
CA GLN A 409 -1.96 -42.29 65.22
C GLN A 409 -1.42 -40.99 65.85
N ALA A 410 -1.95 -39.83 65.45
CA ALA A 410 -1.44 -38.55 65.93
C ALA A 410 -1.69 -38.38 67.44
N THR A 411 -0.60 -38.26 68.20
CA THR A 411 -0.62 -38.07 69.66
C THR A 411 -0.52 -36.61 70.07
N LYS A 412 -0.29 -35.69 69.13
CA LYS A 412 -0.10 -34.25 69.36
C LYS A 412 -0.88 -33.40 68.37
N CYS A 413 -1.28 -32.21 68.82
CA CYS A 413 -2.01 -31.25 68.01
C CYS A 413 -1.06 -30.44 67.11
N ASP A 414 -1.34 -30.38 65.81
CA ASP A 414 -0.45 -29.68 64.85
C ASP A 414 -0.43 -28.14 65.01
N LEU A 415 -1.38 -27.55 65.74
CA LEU A 415 -1.40 -26.10 66.03
C LEU A 415 -0.67 -25.73 67.32
N CYS A 416 -0.98 -26.41 68.43
CA CYS A 416 -0.48 -26.06 69.76
C CYS A 416 0.62 -26.99 70.27
N ASN A 417 0.91 -28.08 69.55
CA ASN A 417 1.94 -29.09 69.82
C ASN A 417 1.83 -29.80 71.19
N HIS A 418 0.69 -29.65 71.87
CA HIS A 418 0.36 -30.38 73.10
C HIS A 418 -0.25 -31.74 72.77
N ASP A 419 -0.22 -32.65 73.74
CA ASP A 419 -0.83 -33.97 73.61
C ASP A 419 -2.32 -33.86 73.27
N LEU A 420 -2.76 -34.72 72.36
CA LEU A 420 -4.11 -34.67 71.81
C LEU A 420 -5.11 -35.22 72.83
N ASP A 421 -5.98 -34.36 73.34
CA ASP A 421 -7.06 -34.73 74.26
C ASP A 421 -8.41 -34.75 73.53
N LEU A 422 -9.31 -35.64 73.94
CA LEU A 422 -10.64 -35.75 73.36
C LEU A 422 -11.54 -34.58 73.84
N PRO A 423 -12.32 -33.92 72.98
CA PRO A 423 -12.58 -34.25 71.56
C PRO A 423 -11.54 -33.65 70.58
N ALA A 424 -11.13 -34.47 69.61
CA ALA A 424 -10.19 -34.11 68.54
C ALA A 424 -10.78 -34.29 67.14
N VAL A 425 -10.26 -33.52 66.18
CA VAL A 425 -10.64 -33.54 64.77
C VAL A 425 -9.45 -34.03 63.95
N HIS A 426 -9.68 -35.05 63.12
CA HIS A 426 -8.67 -35.64 62.24
C HIS A 426 -9.05 -35.39 60.78
N PHE A 427 -8.11 -34.88 59.97
CA PHE A 427 -8.29 -34.70 58.54
C PHE A 427 -7.65 -35.83 57.76
N MET A 428 -8.19 -36.17 56.58
CA MET A 428 -7.62 -37.20 55.69
C MET A 428 -6.20 -36.89 55.18
N CYS A 429 -5.75 -35.64 55.31
CA CYS A 429 -4.34 -35.26 55.12
C CYS A 429 -3.43 -35.65 56.30
N GLN A 430 -3.92 -36.48 57.24
CA GLN A 430 -3.26 -36.97 58.45
C GLN A 430 -2.93 -35.93 59.53
N HIS A 431 -3.36 -34.67 59.35
CA HIS A 431 -3.24 -33.63 60.37
C HIS A 431 -4.35 -33.73 61.41
N SER A 432 -4.00 -33.52 62.68
CA SER A 432 -4.89 -33.71 63.82
C SER A 432 -4.85 -32.53 64.78
N PHE A 433 -6.02 -32.09 65.23
CA PHE A 433 -6.16 -30.88 66.04
C PHE A 433 -7.16 -31.10 67.18
N HIS A 434 -7.02 -30.36 68.28
CA HIS A 434 -8.09 -30.27 69.28
C HIS A 434 -9.30 -29.54 68.70
N LEU A 435 -10.52 -29.91 69.11
CA LEU A 435 -11.73 -29.21 68.69
C LEU A 435 -11.68 -27.71 69.00
N ASN A 436 -11.07 -27.33 70.13
CA ASN A 436 -10.93 -25.92 70.53
C ASN A 436 -9.82 -25.16 69.78
N CYS A 437 -8.91 -25.88 69.11
CA CYS A 437 -7.85 -25.28 68.30
C CYS A 437 -8.32 -24.98 66.88
N ILE A 438 -9.50 -25.46 66.49
CA ILE A 438 -10.13 -25.19 65.20
C ILE A 438 -11.38 -24.34 65.43
N SER A 439 -11.54 -23.31 64.61
CA SER A 439 -12.77 -22.53 64.48
C SER A 439 -13.89 -23.42 63.92
N GLU A 440 -15.09 -23.41 64.52
CA GLU A 440 -16.27 -24.17 64.02
C GLU A 440 -16.63 -23.86 62.55
N THR A 441 -16.14 -22.74 62.01
CA THR A 441 -16.35 -22.30 60.63
C THR A 441 -15.42 -22.99 59.62
N ASP A 442 -14.27 -23.50 60.04
CA ASP A 442 -13.24 -24.03 59.14
C ASP A 442 -13.23 -25.56 59.16
N ARG A 443 -14.07 -26.17 58.32
CA ARG A 443 -14.03 -27.62 58.03
C ARG A 443 -12.85 -28.01 57.13
N GLU A 444 -11.76 -27.24 57.17
CA GLU A 444 -10.57 -27.42 56.35
C GLU A 444 -9.35 -27.55 57.26
N CYS A 445 -8.38 -28.37 56.86
CA CYS A 445 -7.11 -28.44 57.56
C CYS A 445 -6.35 -27.12 57.38
N ILE A 446 -6.06 -26.39 58.46
CA ILE A 446 -5.36 -25.10 58.40
C ILE A 446 -4.00 -25.19 57.70
N THR A 447 -3.28 -26.31 57.84
CA THR A 447 -1.96 -26.53 57.24
C THR A 447 -2.03 -26.76 55.73
N CYS A 448 -3.02 -27.54 55.26
CA CYS A 448 -3.15 -27.91 53.85
C CYS A 448 -4.20 -27.08 53.09
N SER A 449 -4.92 -26.19 53.77
CA SER A 449 -6.03 -25.42 53.20
C SER A 449 -5.59 -24.55 52.03
N MET A 450 -4.41 -23.92 52.12
CA MET A 450 -3.90 -23.05 51.06
C MET A 450 -3.60 -23.83 49.77
N ASP A 451 -2.92 -24.96 49.87
CA ASP A 451 -2.61 -25.81 48.72
C ASP A 451 -3.87 -26.44 48.14
N HIS A 452 -4.79 -26.89 49.00
CA HIS A 452 -6.06 -27.45 48.56
C HIS A 452 -6.95 -26.41 47.87
N ARG A 453 -7.04 -25.18 48.40
CA ARG A 453 -7.75 -24.06 47.75
C ARG A 453 -7.10 -23.66 46.44
N HIS A 454 -5.76 -23.69 46.35
CA HIS A 454 -5.06 -23.41 45.11
C HIS A 454 -5.40 -24.45 44.03
N ILE A 455 -5.35 -25.75 44.36
CA ILE A 455 -5.71 -26.84 43.42
C ILE A 455 -7.19 -26.76 43.02
N LEU A 456 -8.09 -26.53 43.99
CA LEU A 456 -9.51 -26.35 43.71
C LEU A 456 -9.78 -25.12 42.83
N GLY A 457 -9.13 -23.99 43.10
CA GLY A 457 -9.22 -22.79 42.29
C GLY A 457 -8.74 -23.01 40.86
N LEU A 458 -7.63 -23.73 40.68
CA LEU A 458 -7.14 -24.12 39.36
C LEU A 458 -8.15 -25.03 38.64
N LYS A 459 -8.72 -26.02 39.32
CA LYS A 459 -9.76 -26.89 38.76
C LYS A 459 -11.00 -26.09 38.32
N THR A 460 -11.49 -25.19 39.16
CA THR A 460 -12.64 -24.33 38.82
C THR A 460 -12.32 -23.41 37.64
N GLN A 461 -11.11 -22.86 37.57
CA GLN A 461 -10.68 -22.04 36.43
C GLN A 461 -10.63 -22.86 35.13
N LEU A 462 -10.14 -24.10 35.18
CA LEU A 462 -10.13 -25.01 34.04
C LEU A 462 -11.55 -25.40 33.60
N GLU A 463 -12.46 -25.64 34.53
CA GLU A 463 -13.88 -25.92 34.24
C GLU A 463 -14.61 -24.70 33.65
N GLN A 464 -14.32 -23.49 34.13
CA GLN A 464 -14.83 -22.26 33.51
C GLN A 464 -14.30 -22.07 32.09
N LYS A 465 -13.02 -22.39 31.85
CA LYS A 465 -12.43 -22.38 30.50
C LYS A 465 -13.07 -23.45 29.60
N ALA A 466 -13.44 -24.61 30.16
CA ALA A 466 -14.16 -25.65 29.42
C ALA A 466 -15.56 -25.20 28.98
N GLY A 467 -16.26 -24.40 29.79
CA GLY A 467 -17.55 -23.84 29.43
C GLY A 467 -17.49 -22.71 28.41
N ASN A 468 -16.31 -22.14 28.12
CA ASN A 468 -16.17 -20.94 27.30
C ASN A 468 -15.44 -21.22 25.98
N HIS A 469 -16.15 -21.88 25.06
CA HIS A 469 -15.62 -22.25 23.75
C HIS A 469 -15.17 -21.04 22.91
N GLU A 470 -15.77 -19.85 23.07
CA GLU A 470 -15.37 -18.65 22.32
C GLU A 470 -13.94 -18.19 22.63
N GLN A 471 -13.52 -18.29 23.89
CA GLN A 471 -12.14 -17.95 24.27
C GLN A 471 -11.13 -18.92 23.65
N PHE A 472 -11.50 -20.20 23.53
CA PHE A 472 -10.69 -21.20 22.87
C PHE A 472 -10.56 -20.91 21.37
N TYR A 473 -11.67 -20.62 20.67
CA TYR A 473 -11.62 -20.29 19.25
C TYR A 473 -10.84 -19.00 18.96
N ASN A 474 -11.00 -17.96 19.78
CA ASN A 474 -10.20 -16.74 19.65
C ASN A 474 -8.70 -16.99 19.85
N GLN A 475 -8.32 -17.88 20.78
CA GLN A 475 -6.92 -18.26 20.97
C GLN A 475 -6.40 -19.13 19.83
N LEU A 476 -7.23 -20.00 19.27
CA LEU A 476 -6.88 -20.84 18.13
C LEU A 476 -6.64 -20.01 16.86
N GLU A 477 -7.46 -18.98 16.62
CA GLU A 477 -7.32 -18.09 15.47
C GLU A 477 -6.10 -17.16 15.58
N THR A 478 -5.66 -16.85 16.80
CA THR A 478 -4.52 -15.95 17.05
C THR A 478 -3.20 -16.69 17.25
N ALA A 479 -3.23 -18.00 17.52
CA ALA A 479 -2.04 -18.81 17.74
C ALA A 479 -1.31 -19.14 16.42
N ALA A 480 0.02 -19.01 16.44
CA ALA A 480 0.87 -19.41 15.32
C ALA A 480 0.88 -20.93 15.10
N ASP A 481 0.67 -21.72 16.16
CA ASP A 481 0.53 -23.17 16.12
C ASP A 481 -0.80 -23.59 16.77
N GLY A 482 -1.80 -23.82 15.93
CA GLY A 482 -3.12 -24.26 16.37
C GLY A 482 -3.10 -25.66 16.97
N PHE A 483 -2.20 -26.54 16.52
CA PHE A 483 -2.11 -27.90 17.05
C PHE A 483 -1.55 -27.91 18.47
N HIS A 484 -0.51 -27.11 18.74
CA HIS A 484 0.01 -26.95 20.09
C HIS A 484 -1.05 -26.45 21.07
N THR A 485 -1.83 -25.45 20.66
CA THR A 485 -2.93 -24.89 21.46
C THR A 485 -3.99 -25.95 21.75
N ILE A 486 -4.38 -26.75 20.75
CA ILE A 486 -5.32 -27.87 20.93
C ILE A 486 -4.74 -28.92 21.89
N ALA A 487 -3.47 -29.31 21.72
CA ALA A 487 -2.81 -30.31 22.54
C ALA A 487 -2.70 -29.86 24.02
N GLU A 488 -2.44 -28.57 24.27
CA GLU A 488 -2.42 -28.01 25.62
C GLU A 488 -3.81 -28.04 26.28
N TYR A 489 -4.85 -27.65 25.53
CA TYR A 489 -6.23 -27.71 26.01
C TYR A 489 -6.69 -29.16 26.26
N PHE A 490 -6.26 -30.10 25.41
CA PHE A 490 -6.50 -31.53 25.59
C PHE A 490 -5.76 -32.09 26.81
N GLY A 491 -4.49 -31.76 26.99
CA GLY A 491 -3.69 -32.16 28.16
C GLY A 491 -4.23 -31.63 29.49
N LYS A 492 -4.90 -30.47 29.47
CA LYS A 492 -5.61 -29.89 30.63
C LYS A 492 -6.96 -30.54 30.92
N GLY A 493 -7.40 -31.52 30.13
CA GLY A 493 -8.65 -32.25 30.35
C GLY A 493 -9.91 -31.39 30.20
N ILE A 494 -9.83 -30.29 29.44
CA ILE A 494 -10.92 -29.34 29.22
C ILE A 494 -12.04 -29.98 28.39
N PHE A 495 -11.66 -30.87 27.46
CA PHE A 495 -12.58 -31.76 26.77
C PHE A 495 -12.89 -32.96 27.66
N LYS A 496 -13.66 -32.77 28.74
CA LYS A 496 -14.29 -33.92 29.39
C LYS A 496 -15.21 -34.54 28.35
N SER A 497 -14.91 -35.77 27.92
CA SER A 497 -15.92 -36.63 27.31
C SER A 497 -17.11 -36.56 28.25
N ASN A 498 -18.27 -36.09 27.78
CA ASN A 498 -19.52 -36.44 28.45
C ASN A 498 -19.40 -37.92 28.76
N GLU A 499 -19.57 -38.30 30.03
CA GLU A 499 -19.73 -39.69 30.42
C GLU A 499 -20.93 -40.24 29.63
N VAL A 500 -20.67 -40.65 28.40
CA VAL A 500 -21.40 -41.75 27.79
C VAL A 500 -21.00 -42.89 28.70
N LEU A 501 -21.89 -43.23 29.62
CA LEU A 501 -21.93 -44.54 30.25
C LEU A 501 -21.90 -45.57 29.11
N LEU A 502 -20.70 -45.92 28.66
CA LEU A 502 -20.49 -47.16 27.95
C LEU A 502 -20.67 -48.21 29.03
N GLU A 503 -21.89 -48.75 29.10
CA GLU A 503 -22.11 -50.05 29.70
C GLU A 503 -20.97 -50.97 29.26
N GLU A 504 -20.25 -51.51 30.24
CA GLU A 504 -19.14 -52.43 30.02
C GLU A 504 -19.58 -53.54 29.07
N GLY A 505 -19.09 -53.52 27.82
CA GLY A 505 -19.35 -54.64 26.91
C GLY A 505 -19.13 -54.47 25.41
N SER A 506 -18.91 -53.27 24.84
CA SER A 506 -18.97 -53.14 23.36
C SER A 506 -17.74 -52.60 22.63
N PHE A 507 -16.55 -52.51 23.25
CA PHE A 507 -15.39 -51.91 22.57
C PHE A 507 -14.54 -52.88 21.72
N GLU A 508 -14.75 -54.21 21.80
CA GLU A 508 -13.91 -55.17 21.06
C GLU A 508 -14.44 -55.63 19.69
N THR A 509 -15.62 -55.19 19.21
CA THR A 509 -16.23 -55.81 18.00
C THR A 509 -16.52 -54.90 16.81
N ARG A 510 -16.04 -53.65 16.78
CA ARG A 510 -16.34 -52.74 15.64
C ARG A 510 -15.16 -52.25 14.80
N PHE A 511 -13.93 -52.64 15.10
CA PHE A 511 -12.75 -52.20 14.33
C PHE A 511 -12.10 -53.26 13.42
N SER A 512 -12.77 -54.40 13.19
CA SER A 512 -12.21 -55.50 12.36
C SER A 512 -13.06 -55.88 11.16
N ALA A 513 -14.01 -55.05 10.70
CA ALA A 513 -14.88 -55.41 9.58
C ALA A 513 -14.80 -54.49 8.35
N GLU A 514 -14.07 -53.38 8.39
CA GLU A 514 -13.84 -52.55 7.19
C GLU A 514 -12.40 -51.98 7.24
N PHE A 515 -11.43 -52.84 6.95
CA PHE A 515 -10.19 -52.52 6.20
C PHE A 515 -9.50 -53.81 5.77
#